data_AF-A0A2D6L6D4-F1
#
_entry.id   AF-A0A2D6L6D4-F1
#
_cell.length_a   1.000
_cell.length_b   1.000
_cell.length_c   1.000
_cell.angle_alpha   90.00
_cell.angle_beta   90.00
_cell.angle_gamma   90.00
#
_symmetry.space_group_name_H-M   'P 1'
#
loop_
_entity.id
_entity.type
_entity.pdbx_description
1 polymer ?
#
loop_
_entity_poly.entity_id
_entity_poly.type
_entity_poly.pdbx_seq_one_letter_code
_entity_poly.pdbx_strand_id
1 'polypeptide(L)'
;MHRQPHLDEIGALILLRQFGENMGVNLDTPHHYIDATAVLSWENPELQQLLLDHDYTEDSLPCNLTADELEEHCGILFVGTGGGRFDEHPDPELGREVNTSSIRLIADELGEDLPAQLEDFVVYVDEEDARHKRMYCGPLELSQLVRMMQNINTPEDGIYNFLEKIVEGRVRWPKNAAPHELADPASAYEAVMHFMKDHFGEKGQSFFSATPDALAQELGCKSDPAMEQLLTYCRHLESRILEGKVELYEFAMLPRLMFAEPGSLSERSDLWRDDRPSHMKMIATMKHVEQKHFFTAGRTEYDTNKELIEIPVGRKTMKVVFLESTMFGLDRVARKVDQAAIIVIRNPETGHVVILTNFRVLKKLNVGRIDGTTNRKTYLDQLTRMIRIAERRHGSAVHYRYDKRQLIAEGQIPGAENWFYDARIPLLANGTRSAMNVKPTTIPWEELKRLVLTAFDSRIMAPECLMDGVCSKVACTSKLYQYSLKRCRDVQHPPRPDGPVSHKAFLSGFGSGR
;
A
#
# COMPACT_ATOMS: atom_id res chain seq x y z
N MET A 1 -30.45 -0.36 -13.15
CA MET A 1 -29.05 -0.61 -13.48
C MET A 1 -28.20 0.51 -12.94
N HIS A 2 -27.10 0.18 -12.28
CA HIS A 2 -26.13 1.16 -11.86
C HIS A 2 -25.35 1.63 -13.09
N ARG A 3 -25.17 2.95 -13.27
CA ARG A 3 -24.49 3.50 -14.47
C ARG A 3 -22.97 3.24 -14.48
N GLN A 4 -22.43 2.69 -13.41
CA GLN A 4 -20.99 2.47 -13.23
C GLN A 4 -20.79 1.15 -12.51
N PRO A 5 -19.81 0.35 -12.94
CA PRO A 5 -19.57 -0.89 -12.27
C PRO A 5 -19.01 -0.66 -10.87
N HIS A 6 -19.41 -1.51 -9.94
CA HIS A 6 -18.86 -1.58 -8.59
C HIS A 6 -17.46 -2.20 -8.60
N LEU A 7 -16.79 -2.17 -7.44
CA LEU A 7 -15.41 -2.64 -7.35
C LEU A 7 -15.31 -4.16 -7.58
N ASP A 8 -16.32 -4.90 -7.12
CA ASP A 8 -16.45 -6.33 -7.28
C ASP A 8 -16.71 -6.76 -8.73
N GLU A 9 -17.57 -6.05 -9.46
CA GLU A 9 -17.77 -6.26 -10.89
C GLU A 9 -16.49 -6.00 -11.70
N ILE A 10 -15.73 -4.94 -11.37
CA ILE A 10 -14.43 -4.68 -11.99
C ILE A 10 -13.44 -5.83 -11.69
N GLY A 11 -13.40 -6.28 -10.44
CA GLY A 11 -12.55 -7.39 -10.04
C GLY A 11 -12.95 -8.73 -10.67
N ALA A 12 -14.25 -8.97 -10.82
CA ALA A 12 -14.85 -10.09 -11.53
C ALA A 12 -14.43 -10.12 -13.01
N LEU A 13 -14.55 -8.99 -13.71
CA LEU A 13 -14.11 -8.89 -15.10
C LEU A 13 -12.62 -9.19 -15.28
N ILE A 14 -11.79 -8.79 -14.31
CA ILE A 14 -10.35 -9.12 -14.32
C ILE A 14 -10.14 -10.63 -14.23
N LEU A 15 -10.85 -11.33 -13.34
CA LEU A 15 -10.75 -12.77 -13.21
C LEU A 15 -11.25 -13.48 -14.47
N LEU A 16 -12.40 -13.08 -15.02
CA LEU A 16 -12.92 -13.65 -16.27
C LEU A 16 -11.96 -13.40 -17.44
N ARG A 17 -11.29 -12.24 -17.50
CA ARG A 17 -10.26 -11.98 -18.52
C ARG A 17 -9.05 -12.89 -18.41
N GLN A 18 -8.65 -13.24 -17.20
CA GLN A 18 -7.45 -14.05 -17.00
C GLN A 18 -7.74 -15.55 -17.03
N PHE A 19 -8.92 -15.97 -16.61
CA PHE A 19 -9.25 -17.36 -16.32
C PHE A 19 -10.61 -17.81 -16.86
N GLY A 20 -11.35 -16.93 -17.54
CA GLY A 20 -12.68 -17.24 -18.04
C GLY A 20 -12.71 -18.46 -18.97
N GLU A 21 -11.64 -18.72 -19.72
CA GLU A 21 -11.56 -19.91 -20.59
C GLU A 21 -11.74 -21.22 -19.80
N ASN A 22 -11.26 -21.27 -18.55
CA ASN A 22 -11.44 -22.43 -17.67
C ASN A 22 -12.90 -22.62 -17.26
N MET A 23 -13.68 -21.55 -17.30
CA MET A 23 -15.12 -21.51 -16.99
C MET A 23 -15.99 -21.63 -18.26
N GLY A 24 -15.38 -21.89 -19.42
CA GLY A 24 -16.06 -21.88 -20.72
C GLY A 24 -16.38 -20.48 -21.25
N VAL A 25 -15.83 -19.42 -20.64
CA VAL A 25 -16.04 -18.02 -21.01
C VAL A 25 -14.85 -17.51 -21.84
N ASN A 26 -14.97 -17.50 -23.17
CA ASN A 26 -13.91 -16.99 -24.04
C ASN A 26 -14.12 -15.53 -24.48
N LEU A 27 -13.48 -14.59 -23.79
CA LEU A 27 -13.59 -13.15 -24.04
C LEU A 27 -12.86 -12.63 -25.29
N ASP A 28 -12.04 -13.46 -25.92
CA ASP A 28 -11.35 -13.11 -27.16
C ASP A 28 -12.17 -13.53 -28.40
N THR A 29 -13.25 -14.29 -28.22
CA THR A 29 -14.20 -14.55 -29.30
C THR A 29 -15.21 -13.41 -29.42
N PRO A 30 -15.48 -12.92 -30.64
CA PRO A 30 -16.39 -11.78 -30.86
C PRO A 30 -17.85 -12.08 -30.49
N HIS A 31 -18.15 -13.24 -29.91
CA HIS A 31 -19.50 -13.63 -29.50
C HIS A 31 -19.68 -13.66 -27.98
N HIS A 32 -18.62 -13.51 -27.16
CA HIS A 32 -18.77 -13.50 -25.71
C HIS A 32 -18.71 -12.07 -25.19
N TYR A 33 -19.83 -11.58 -24.65
CA TYR A 33 -19.96 -10.24 -24.10
C TYR A 33 -20.19 -10.34 -22.60
N ILE A 34 -19.34 -9.67 -21.81
CA ILE A 34 -19.61 -9.47 -20.37
C ILE A 34 -20.32 -8.15 -20.20
N ASP A 35 -21.56 -8.26 -19.73
CA ASP A 35 -22.32 -7.12 -19.30
C ASP A 35 -22.14 -6.93 -17.78
N ALA A 36 -21.18 -6.09 -17.40
CA ALA A 36 -21.11 -5.55 -16.04
C ALA A 36 -21.99 -4.29 -15.88
N THR A 37 -22.66 -3.85 -16.97
CA THR A 37 -23.88 -2.98 -17.11
C THR A 37 -24.02 -2.33 -18.50
N ALA A 38 -22.97 -2.36 -19.34
CA ALA A 38 -22.99 -2.41 -20.83
C ALA A 38 -21.56 -2.54 -21.40
N VAL A 39 -20.57 -3.02 -20.62
CA VAL A 39 -19.16 -2.65 -20.86
C VAL A 39 -18.49 -3.40 -22.02
N LEU A 40 -18.97 -4.60 -22.40
CA LEU A 40 -18.40 -5.31 -23.55
C LEU A 40 -19.28 -5.30 -24.81
N SER A 41 -20.56 -4.90 -24.74
CA SER A 41 -21.44 -4.87 -25.93
C SER A 41 -21.09 -3.77 -26.95
N TRP A 42 -20.13 -2.88 -26.62
CA TRP A 42 -19.86 -1.67 -27.39
C TRP A 42 -19.13 -1.91 -28.72
N GLU A 43 -18.54 -3.08 -28.92
CA GLU A 43 -17.92 -3.46 -30.19
C GLU A 43 -18.92 -4.11 -31.17
N ASN A 44 -20.19 -4.33 -30.76
CA ASN A 44 -21.24 -4.90 -31.61
C ASN A 44 -22.43 -3.94 -31.81
N PRO A 45 -22.51 -3.28 -32.97
CA PRO A 45 -23.61 -2.36 -33.30
C PRO A 45 -25.00 -3.03 -33.28
N GLU A 46 -25.09 -4.34 -33.54
CA GLU A 46 -26.37 -5.07 -33.55
C GLU A 46 -26.87 -5.28 -32.11
N LEU A 47 -25.96 -5.59 -31.19
CA LEU A 47 -26.28 -5.69 -29.76
C LEU A 47 -26.61 -4.32 -29.17
N GLN A 48 -25.90 -3.26 -29.56
CA GLN A 48 -26.24 -1.90 -29.17
C GLN A 48 -27.64 -1.50 -29.64
N GLN A 49 -28.01 -1.83 -30.87
CA GLN A 49 -29.34 -1.51 -31.39
C GLN A 49 -30.42 -2.30 -30.62
N LEU A 50 -30.18 -3.59 -30.33
CA LEU A 50 -31.05 -4.42 -29.48
C LEU A 50 -31.19 -3.86 -28.05
N LEU A 51 -30.10 -3.32 -27.49
CA LEU A 51 -30.03 -2.67 -26.19
C LEU A 51 -30.56 -1.22 -26.17
N LEU A 52 -30.79 -0.60 -27.33
CA LEU A 52 -31.33 0.76 -27.43
C LEU A 52 -32.83 0.78 -27.78
N ASP A 53 -33.31 -0.25 -28.46
CA ASP A 53 -34.71 -0.36 -28.91
C ASP A 53 -35.68 -0.84 -27.80
N HIS A 54 -35.15 -1.31 -26.66
CA HIS A 54 -35.94 -1.72 -25.51
C HIS A 54 -35.74 -0.73 -24.33
N ASP A 55 -36.85 -0.28 -23.73
CA ASP A 55 -36.85 0.62 -22.58
C ASP A 55 -36.52 -0.20 -21.32
N TYR A 56 -35.22 -0.38 -21.03
CA TYR A 56 -34.74 -1.23 -19.94
C TYR A 56 -35.19 -0.72 -18.58
N THR A 57 -36.13 -1.42 -17.96
CA THR A 57 -36.34 -1.35 -16.51
C THR A 57 -35.45 -2.40 -15.82
N GLU A 58 -35.14 -2.18 -14.54
CA GLU A 58 -34.22 -3.01 -13.73
C GLU A 58 -34.50 -4.52 -13.74
N ASP A 59 -35.68 -4.95 -14.18
CA ASP A 59 -36.16 -6.32 -14.06
C ASP A 59 -36.47 -7.01 -15.40
N SER A 60 -36.10 -6.45 -16.55
CA SER A 60 -36.45 -7.04 -17.86
C SER A 60 -35.26 -7.21 -18.81
N LEU A 61 -34.96 -8.48 -19.14
CA LEU A 61 -33.93 -8.89 -20.10
C LEU A 61 -34.39 -8.66 -21.56
N PRO A 62 -33.46 -8.47 -22.52
CA PRO A 62 -33.73 -7.97 -23.88
C PRO A 62 -34.72 -8.73 -24.79
N CYS A 63 -35.26 -9.89 -24.41
CA CYS A 63 -35.90 -10.77 -25.41
C CYS A 63 -36.80 -11.91 -24.88
N ASN A 64 -37.37 -11.79 -23.67
CA ASN A 64 -38.03 -12.92 -22.96
C ASN A 64 -37.11 -14.14 -22.73
N LEU A 65 -35.81 -14.00 -22.97
CA LEU A 65 -34.80 -14.99 -22.63
C LEU A 65 -34.30 -14.71 -21.20
N THR A 66 -34.04 -15.77 -20.47
CA THR A 66 -33.33 -15.76 -19.19
C THR A 66 -31.85 -15.42 -19.39
N ALA A 67 -31.14 -15.05 -18.33
CA ALA A 67 -29.70 -14.78 -18.40
C ALA A 67 -28.91 -16.01 -18.88
N ASP A 68 -29.33 -17.21 -18.46
CA ASP A 68 -28.73 -18.48 -18.90
C ASP A 68 -28.97 -18.71 -20.41
N GLU A 69 -30.17 -18.43 -20.92
CA GLU A 69 -30.47 -18.54 -22.36
C GLU A 69 -29.70 -17.48 -23.19
N LEU A 70 -29.45 -16.30 -22.63
CA LEU A 70 -28.62 -15.26 -23.25
C LEU A 70 -27.14 -15.66 -23.26
N GLU A 71 -26.65 -16.28 -22.21
CA GLU A 71 -25.30 -16.84 -22.18
C GLU A 71 -25.18 -17.99 -23.20
N GLU A 72 -26.12 -18.93 -23.20
CA GLU A 72 -26.10 -20.12 -24.07
C GLU A 72 -26.27 -19.77 -25.56
N HIS A 73 -27.24 -18.92 -25.90
CA HIS A 73 -27.61 -18.66 -27.29
C HIS A 73 -26.94 -17.43 -27.89
N CYS A 74 -26.55 -16.46 -27.06
CA CYS A 74 -25.98 -15.20 -27.52
C CYS A 74 -24.55 -14.97 -27.03
N GLY A 75 -24.03 -15.81 -26.14
CA GLY A 75 -22.73 -15.61 -25.48
C GLY A 75 -22.70 -14.39 -24.57
N ILE A 76 -23.86 -13.92 -24.09
CA ILE A 76 -23.93 -12.74 -23.21
C ILE A 76 -23.91 -13.21 -21.76
N LEU A 77 -22.81 -12.96 -21.07
CA LEU A 77 -22.66 -13.26 -19.65
C LEU A 77 -22.94 -12.00 -18.82
N PHE A 78 -23.88 -12.09 -17.90
CA PHE A 78 -24.15 -11.02 -16.94
C PHE A 78 -23.31 -11.19 -15.67
N VAL A 79 -22.75 -10.07 -15.19
CA VAL A 79 -21.95 -10.00 -13.96
C VAL A 79 -22.47 -8.82 -13.13
N GLY A 80 -22.81 -9.06 -11.87
CA GLY A 80 -23.31 -8.03 -10.95
C GLY A 80 -24.76 -7.60 -11.18
N THR A 81 -25.43 -8.12 -12.21
CA THR A 81 -26.81 -7.76 -12.50
C THR A 81 -27.49 -8.78 -13.42
N GLY A 82 -28.77 -8.56 -13.74
CA GLY A 82 -29.48 -9.29 -14.78
C GLY A 82 -29.87 -10.73 -14.45
N GLY A 83 -29.67 -11.20 -13.22
CA GLY A 83 -30.04 -12.54 -12.77
C GLY A 83 -29.12 -13.66 -13.30
N GLY A 84 -27.96 -13.34 -13.87
CA GLY A 84 -26.98 -14.34 -14.34
C GLY A 84 -26.28 -15.09 -13.20
N ARG A 85 -25.54 -16.15 -13.51
CA ARG A 85 -24.83 -16.96 -12.50
C ARG A 85 -23.79 -16.22 -11.65
N PHE A 86 -23.37 -15.02 -12.08
CA PHE A 86 -22.47 -14.13 -11.34
C PHE A 86 -23.15 -12.84 -10.89
N ASP A 87 -24.46 -12.87 -10.62
CA ASP A 87 -25.21 -11.75 -10.06
C ASP A 87 -25.49 -11.99 -8.56
N GLU A 88 -24.92 -11.13 -7.71
CA GLU A 88 -25.06 -11.15 -6.25
C GLU A 88 -26.38 -10.57 -5.73
N HIS A 89 -27.21 -9.98 -6.61
CA HIS A 89 -28.49 -9.44 -6.20
C HIS A 89 -29.46 -10.56 -5.81
N PRO A 90 -30.23 -10.36 -4.72
CA PRO A 90 -31.14 -11.39 -4.22
C PRO A 90 -32.26 -11.66 -5.23
N ASP A 91 -32.23 -12.86 -5.80
CA ASP A 91 -33.39 -13.45 -6.47
C ASP A 91 -34.14 -14.34 -5.46
N PRO A 92 -35.36 -13.95 -5.03
CA PRO A 92 -36.16 -14.73 -4.09
C PRO A 92 -36.56 -16.12 -4.60
N GLU A 93 -36.62 -16.31 -5.92
CA GLU A 93 -37.00 -17.57 -6.56
C GLU A 93 -35.80 -18.53 -6.71
N LEU A 94 -34.59 -17.98 -6.93
CA LEU A 94 -33.37 -18.77 -7.11
C LEU A 94 -32.63 -19.08 -5.80
N GLY A 95 -33.06 -18.50 -4.67
CA GLY A 95 -32.49 -18.81 -3.34
C GLY A 95 -31.03 -18.40 -3.16
N ARG A 96 -30.58 -17.34 -3.86
CA ARG A 96 -29.19 -16.87 -3.83
C ARG A 96 -28.83 -16.24 -2.49
N GLU A 97 -27.60 -16.48 -2.03
CA GLU A 97 -27.11 -15.99 -0.74
C GLU A 97 -26.98 -14.46 -0.75
N VAL A 98 -27.78 -13.81 0.09
CA VAL A 98 -27.57 -12.39 0.43
C VAL A 98 -26.22 -12.30 1.14
N ASN A 99 -25.30 -11.45 0.65
CA ASN A 99 -23.95 -11.14 1.17
C ASN A 99 -22.76 -11.82 0.46
N THR A 100 -22.85 -12.13 -0.82
CA THR A 100 -21.67 -12.38 -1.66
C THR A 100 -21.46 -11.22 -2.64
N SER A 101 -20.33 -11.20 -3.33
CA SER A 101 -20.00 -10.21 -4.36
C SER A 101 -19.75 -10.92 -5.69
N SER A 102 -19.88 -10.21 -6.81
CA SER A 102 -19.62 -10.78 -8.15
C SER A 102 -18.24 -11.43 -8.26
N ILE A 103 -17.22 -10.80 -7.68
CA ILE A 103 -15.86 -11.36 -7.70
C ILE A 103 -15.78 -12.67 -6.92
N ARG A 104 -16.50 -12.80 -5.80
CA ARG A 104 -16.50 -14.01 -4.98
C ARG A 104 -17.19 -15.15 -5.71
N LEU A 105 -18.32 -14.87 -6.37
CA LEU A 105 -19.02 -15.87 -7.20
C LEU A 105 -18.11 -16.46 -8.29
N ILE A 106 -17.36 -15.60 -8.98
CA ILE A 106 -16.40 -16.07 -10.01
C ILE A 106 -15.22 -16.81 -9.38
N ALA A 107 -14.70 -16.34 -8.25
CA ALA A 107 -13.63 -17.01 -7.52
C ALA A 107 -14.04 -18.42 -7.06
N ASP A 108 -15.28 -18.57 -6.59
CA ASP A 108 -15.83 -19.85 -6.15
C ASP A 108 -16.04 -20.82 -7.32
N GLU A 109 -16.52 -20.31 -8.47
CA GLU A 109 -16.66 -21.08 -9.71
C GLU A 109 -15.31 -21.54 -10.27
N LEU A 110 -14.26 -20.70 -10.16
CA LEU A 110 -12.89 -21.07 -10.53
C LEU A 110 -12.30 -22.16 -9.61
N GLY A 111 -12.70 -22.21 -8.34
CA GLY A 111 -12.28 -23.25 -7.39
C GLY A 111 -10.75 -23.43 -7.31
N GLU A 112 -10.26 -24.63 -7.63
CA GLU A 112 -8.83 -24.95 -7.61
C GLU A 112 -8.02 -24.24 -8.73
N ASP A 113 -8.68 -23.73 -9.76
CA ASP A 113 -8.04 -23.00 -10.86
C ASP A 113 -7.72 -21.55 -10.47
N LEU A 114 -8.27 -21.03 -9.36
CA LEU A 114 -7.91 -19.72 -8.84
C LEU A 114 -6.49 -19.78 -8.22
N PRO A 115 -5.51 -19.03 -8.76
CA PRO A 115 -4.18 -19.01 -8.18
C PRO A 115 -4.20 -18.50 -6.73
N ALA A 116 -3.55 -19.20 -5.80
CA ALA A 116 -3.52 -18.83 -4.38
C ALA A 116 -3.01 -17.41 -4.09
N GLN A 117 -2.29 -16.81 -5.03
CA GLN A 117 -1.83 -15.41 -4.98
C GLN A 117 -2.93 -14.36 -5.23
N LEU A 118 -4.05 -14.77 -5.84
CA LEU A 118 -5.24 -13.95 -6.09
C LEU A 118 -6.25 -13.99 -4.95
N GLU A 119 -6.11 -14.91 -3.98
CA GLU A 119 -7.04 -14.96 -2.84
C GLU A 119 -7.03 -13.66 -2.03
N ASP A 120 -5.85 -13.07 -1.81
CA ASP A 120 -5.73 -11.75 -1.15
C ASP A 120 -6.46 -10.65 -1.95
N PHE A 121 -6.51 -10.78 -3.29
CA PHE A 121 -7.21 -9.85 -4.19
C PHE A 121 -8.72 -10.01 -4.11
N VAL A 122 -9.21 -11.25 -4.19
CA VAL A 122 -10.64 -11.56 -4.04
C VAL A 122 -11.14 -11.09 -2.68
N VAL A 123 -10.46 -11.47 -1.59
CA VAL A 123 -10.83 -11.05 -0.24
C VAL A 123 -10.85 -9.53 -0.09
N TYR A 124 -9.89 -8.81 -0.66
CA TYR A 124 -9.88 -7.35 -0.60
C TYR A 124 -11.08 -6.73 -1.30
N VAL A 125 -11.35 -7.14 -2.54
CA VAL A 125 -12.44 -6.58 -3.35
C VAL A 125 -13.79 -6.89 -2.70
N ASP A 126 -13.99 -8.14 -2.28
CA ASP A 126 -15.18 -8.64 -1.59
C ASP A 126 -15.43 -7.91 -0.26
N GLU A 127 -14.39 -7.73 0.57
CA GLU A 127 -14.51 -6.97 1.82
C GLU A 127 -14.79 -5.49 1.59
N GLU A 128 -14.19 -4.87 0.56
CA GLU A 128 -14.37 -3.45 0.29
C GLU A 128 -15.75 -3.16 -0.29
N ASP A 129 -16.28 -4.04 -1.14
CA ASP A 129 -17.66 -3.96 -1.63
C ASP A 129 -18.66 -4.12 -0.48
N ALA A 130 -18.50 -5.16 0.34
CA ALA A 130 -19.36 -5.39 1.51
C ALA A 130 -19.33 -4.25 2.55
N ARG A 131 -18.16 -3.60 2.74
CA ARG A 131 -18.02 -2.44 3.66
C ARG A 131 -18.67 -1.19 3.11
N HIS A 132 -18.55 -0.97 1.81
CA HIS A 132 -19.03 0.23 1.17
C HIS A 132 -20.34 -0.06 0.48
N LYS A 133 -21.45 0.19 1.18
CA LYS A 133 -22.77 0.45 0.53
C LYS A 133 -22.77 1.68 -0.39
N ARG A 134 -21.60 2.12 -0.88
CA ARG A 134 -21.43 3.22 -1.80
C ARG A 134 -21.58 2.64 -3.19
N MET A 135 -22.50 3.21 -3.95
CA MET A 135 -22.79 2.88 -5.35
C MET A 135 -21.60 2.96 -6.35
N TYR A 136 -20.35 3.26 -5.93
CA TYR A 136 -19.28 3.62 -6.88
C TYR A 136 -17.87 3.27 -6.39
N CYS A 137 -17.07 2.66 -7.27
CA CYS A 137 -15.63 2.47 -7.10
C CYS A 137 -14.87 3.80 -7.28
N GLY A 138 -14.23 4.30 -6.22
CA GLY A 138 -13.48 5.54 -6.26
C GLY A 138 -12.05 5.42 -6.80
N PRO A 139 -11.35 6.55 -7.02
CA PRO A 139 -9.97 6.58 -7.50
C PRO A 139 -8.98 5.83 -6.59
N LEU A 140 -9.23 5.84 -5.27
CA LEU A 140 -8.35 5.21 -4.30
C LEU A 140 -8.44 3.68 -4.40
N GLU A 141 -9.66 3.18 -4.50
CA GLU A 141 -9.99 1.76 -4.64
C GLU A 141 -9.40 1.21 -5.94
N LEU A 142 -9.55 1.92 -7.06
CA LEU A 142 -8.90 1.59 -8.34
C LEU A 142 -7.38 1.58 -8.24
N SER A 143 -6.78 2.57 -7.57
CA SER A 143 -5.33 2.62 -7.40
C SER A 143 -4.80 1.43 -6.58
N GLN A 144 -5.57 0.99 -5.60
CA GLN A 144 -5.23 -0.17 -4.79
C GLN A 144 -5.37 -1.46 -5.60
N LEU A 145 -6.43 -1.57 -6.40
CA LEU A 145 -6.65 -2.69 -7.33
C LEU A 145 -5.48 -2.84 -8.31
N VAL A 146 -5.05 -1.76 -8.98
CA VAL A 146 -3.87 -1.74 -9.85
C VAL A 146 -2.63 -2.23 -9.10
N ARG A 147 -2.40 -1.72 -7.89
CA ARG A 147 -1.25 -2.10 -7.08
C ARG A 147 -1.27 -3.58 -6.71
N MET A 148 -2.44 -4.14 -6.42
CA MET A 148 -2.59 -5.57 -6.11
C MET A 148 -2.29 -6.41 -7.35
N MET A 149 -2.86 -6.03 -8.50
CA MET A 149 -2.66 -6.68 -9.79
C MET A 149 -1.18 -6.70 -10.23
N GLN A 150 -0.44 -5.62 -10.00
CA GLN A 150 1.01 -5.55 -10.24
C GLN A 150 1.81 -6.54 -9.39
N ASN A 151 1.35 -6.84 -8.16
CA ASN A 151 2.05 -7.82 -7.31
C ASN A 151 1.82 -9.27 -7.77
N ILE A 152 0.84 -9.49 -8.66
CA ILE A 152 0.43 -10.82 -9.13
C ILE A 152 1.13 -11.18 -10.47
N ASN A 153 2.13 -10.40 -10.91
CA ASN A 153 2.86 -10.58 -12.17
C ASN A 153 1.98 -10.54 -13.44
N THR A 154 0.82 -9.89 -13.37
CA THR A 154 0.05 -9.62 -14.59
C THR A 154 0.85 -8.62 -15.46
N PRO A 155 0.96 -8.82 -16.79
CA PRO A 155 1.65 -7.89 -17.68
C PRO A 155 1.11 -6.46 -17.52
N GLU A 156 1.99 -5.49 -17.27
CA GLU A 156 1.62 -4.09 -16.97
C GLU A 156 0.72 -3.50 -18.07
N ASP A 157 1.07 -3.71 -19.34
CA ASP A 157 0.35 -3.17 -20.49
C ASP A 157 -1.11 -3.70 -20.58
N GLY A 158 -1.36 -4.93 -20.14
CA GLY A 158 -2.68 -5.55 -20.21
C GLY A 158 -3.67 -4.96 -19.20
N ILE A 159 -3.21 -4.66 -17.98
CA ILE A 159 -4.06 -4.10 -16.91
C ILE A 159 -4.44 -2.67 -17.24
N TYR A 160 -3.48 -1.85 -17.66
CA TYR A 160 -3.73 -0.45 -17.96
C TYR A 160 -4.63 -0.31 -19.18
N ASN A 161 -4.36 -1.01 -20.28
CA ASN A 161 -5.23 -0.98 -21.45
C ASN A 161 -6.65 -1.48 -21.13
N PHE A 162 -6.80 -2.42 -20.21
CA PHE A 162 -8.12 -2.92 -19.81
C PHE A 162 -8.88 -1.93 -18.93
N LEU A 163 -8.25 -1.38 -17.90
CA LEU A 163 -8.86 -0.35 -17.05
C LEU A 163 -9.12 0.94 -17.85
N GLU A 164 -8.22 1.26 -18.78
CA GLU A 164 -8.41 2.30 -19.77
C GLU A 164 -9.62 2.02 -20.64
N LYS A 165 -9.80 0.82 -21.20
CA LYS A 165 -11.02 0.45 -21.96
C LYS A 165 -12.31 0.54 -21.14
N ILE A 166 -12.31 0.11 -19.88
CA ILE A 166 -13.45 0.27 -18.96
C ILE A 166 -13.80 1.76 -18.77
N VAL A 167 -12.78 2.61 -18.81
CA VAL A 167 -12.89 4.05 -18.64
C VAL A 167 -13.18 4.79 -19.97
N GLU A 168 -12.68 4.28 -21.11
CA GLU A 168 -12.74 4.82 -22.49
C GLU A 168 -14.00 4.44 -23.26
N GLY A 169 -14.69 3.34 -22.90
CA GLY A 169 -16.00 2.94 -23.41
C GLY A 169 -17.12 3.92 -23.02
N ARG A 170 -16.84 5.23 -23.13
CA ARG A 170 -17.67 6.36 -22.73
C ARG A 170 -17.55 7.58 -23.66
N VAL A 171 -16.56 7.71 -24.57
CA VAL A 171 -16.39 8.96 -25.38
C VAL A 171 -15.78 8.74 -26.79
N ARG A 172 -16.26 9.49 -27.80
CA ARG A 172 -15.65 9.62 -29.15
C ARG A 172 -14.34 10.42 -29.09
N TRP A 173 -13.24 9.88 -29.61
CA TRP A 173 -11.96 10.60 -29.77
C TRP A 173 -11.59 10.86 -31.25
N PRO A 174 -10.92 11.99 -31.60
CA PRO A 174 -10.33 12.20 -32.92
C PRO A 174 -8.98 11.47 -33.08
N LYS A 175 -8.79 10.84 -34.24
CA LYS A 175 -7.90 9.70 -34.54
C LYS A 175 -6.37 9.80 -34.30
N ASN A 176 -5.77 10.84 -33.72
CA ASN A 176 -4.30 10.99 -33.78
C ASN A 176 -3.64 11.42 -32.46
N ALA A 177 -3.20 10.46 -31.63
CA ALA A 177 -2.05 10.62 -30.71
C ALA A 177 -1.58 9.23 -30.23
N ALA A 178 -0.30 8.93 -30.38
CA ALA A 178 0.27 7.62 -30.08
C ALA A 178 0.99 7.60 -28.69
N PRO A 179 1.02 6.47 -27.95
CA PRO A 179 1.28 6.47 -26.50
C PRO A 179 2.74 6.28 -26.04
N HIS A 180 3.74 6.23 -26.93
CA HIS A 180 5.04 5.61 -26.61
C HIS A 180 6.16 6.53 -26.05
N GLU A 181 5.91 7.81 -25.76
CA GLU A 181 7.02 8.77 -25.53
C GLU A 181 7.11 9.42 -24.14
N LEU A 182 6.66 8.77 -23.07
CA LEU A 182 6.79 9.32 -21.70
C LEU A 182 7.74 8.50 -20.84
N ALA A 183 9.02 8.49 -21.22
CA ALA A 183 10.07 7.76 -20.51
C ALA A 183 10.84 8.60 -19.49
N ASP A 184 10.78 9.95 -19.54
CA ASP A 184 11.50 10.81 -18.59
C ASP A 184 10.63 11.95 -17.98
N PRO A 185 11.02 12.50 -16.81
CA PRO A 185 10.28 13.55 -16.10
C PRO A 185 10.11 14.86 -16.88
N ALA A 186 11.06 15.23 -17.74
CA ALA A 186 10.95 16.37 -18.64
C ALA A 186 9.90 16.09 -19.73
N SER A 187 9.80 14.87 -20.26
CA SER A 187 8.73 14.49 -21.20
C SER A 187 7.34 14.51 -20.52
N ALA A 188 7.24 14.08 -19.26
CA ALA A 188 6.00 14.16 -18.49
C ALA A 188 5.61 15.62 -18.17
N TYR A 189 6.59 16.47 -17.85
CA TYR A 189 6.38 17.92 -17.70
C TYR A 189 5.94 18.54 -19.02
N GLU A 190 6.61 18.23 -20.15
CA GLU A 190 6.21 18.73 -21.46
C GLU A 190 4.82 18.25 -21.88
N ALA A 191 4.43 17.01 -21.56
CA ALA A 191 3.08 16.52 -21.83
C ALA A 191 2.01 17.24 -21.00
N VAL A 192 2.31 17.54 -19.72
CA VAL A 192 1.44 18.40 -18.89
C VAL A 192 1.38 19.81 -19.48
N MET A 193 2.50 20.39 -19.90
CA MET A 193 2.53 21.72 -20.52
C MET A 193 1.82 21.76 -21.88
N HIS A 194 1.89 20.68 -22.66
CA HIS A 194 1.20 20.54 -23.94
C HIS A 194 -0.31 20.39 -23.72
N PHE A 195 -0.73 19.54 -22.78
CA PHE A 195 -2.14 19.42 -22.37
C PHE A 195 -2.72 20.76 -21.92
N MET A 196 -1.97 21.49 -21.08
CA MET A 196 -2.36 22.81 -20.59
C MET A 196 -2.42 23.85 -21.71
N LYS A 197 -1.49 23.80 -22.67
CA LYS A 197 -1.49 24.68 -23.84
C LYS A 197 -2.67 24.38 -24.78
N ASP A 198 -2.99 23.11 -24.98
CA ASP A 198 -4.07 22.68 -25.87
C ASP A 198 -5.45 23.05 -25.31
N HIS A 199 -5.62 22.98 -23.97
CA HIS A 199 -6.90 23.26 -23.32
C HIS A 199 -7.07 24.73 -22.89
N PHE A 200 -5.98 25.45 -22.60
CA PHE A 200 -6.03 26.83 -22.10
C PHE A 200 -5.33 27.86 -23.01
N GLY A 201 -4.87 27.45 -24.19
CA GLY A 201 -4.18 28.30 -25.17
C GLY A 201 -2.79 28.76 -24.70
N GLU A 202 -2.24 29.83 -25.29
CA GLU A 202 -0.93 30.37 -24.92
C GLU A 202 -0.84 30.82 -23.45
N LYS A 203 -1.99 31.08 -22.80
CA LYS A 203 -2.08 31.38 -21.37
C LYS A 203 -1.75 30.18 -20.48
N GLY A 204 -1.94 28.95 -20.96
CA GLY A 204 -1.60 27.71 -20.25
C GLY A 204 -0.10 27.58 -19.94
N GLN A 205 0.77 28.17 -20.77
CA GLN A 205 2.22 28.16 -20.54
C GLN A 205 2.66 29.22 -19.53
N SER A 206 1.95 30.35 -19.40
CA SER A 206 2.30 31.40 -18.43
C SER A 206 1.95 31.03 -16.97
N PHE A 207 1.09 30.03 -16.75
CA PHE A 207 0.72 29.51 -15.42
C PHE A 207 1.90 29.03 -14.56
N PHE A 208 3.03 28.64 -15.16
CA PHE A 208 4.19 28.11 -14.44
C PHE A 208 5.41 29.05 -14.41
N SER A 209 5.40 30.13 -15.19
CA SER A 209 6.48 31.14 -15.21
C SER A 209 6.12 32.43 -14.46
N ALA A 210 4.84 32.63 -14.15
CA ALA A 210 4.35 33.78 -13.40
C ALA A 210 4.29 33.47 -11.91
N THR A 211 4.79 34.36 -11.06
CA THR A 211 4.50 34.31 -9.62
C THR A 211 2.98 34.30 -9.42
N PRO A 212 2.44 33.63 -8.39
CA PRO A 212 0.99 33.59 -8.13
C PRO A 212 0.31 34.98 -8.23
N ASP A 213 0.98 36.05 -7.75
CA ASP A 213 0.45 37.42 -7.79
C ASP A 213 0.39 38.04 -9.20
N ALA A 214 1.32 37.67 -10.08
CA ALA A 214 1.34 38.10 -11.47
C ALA A 214 0.21 37.41 -12.26
N LEU A 215 -0.02 36.13 -11.98
CA LEU A 215 -1.12 35.35 -12.54
C LEU A 215 -2.49 35.91 -12.11
N ALA A 216 -2.66 36.24 -10.82
CA ALA A 216 -3.87 36.85 -10.29
C ALA A 216 -4.17 38.23 -10.90
N GLN A 217 -3.12 38.99 -11.20
CA GLN A 217 -3.22 40.29 -11.83
C GLN A 217 -3.57 40.19 -13.33
N GLU A 218 -2.98 39.24 -14.05
CA GLU A 218 -3.25 38.99 -15.47
C GLU A 218 -4.67 38.48 -15.72
N LEU A 219 -5.19 37.67 -14.80
CA LEU A 219 -6.55 37.14 -14.84
C LEU A 219 -7.62 38.11 -14.31
N GLY A 220 -7.22 39.30 -13.81
CA GLY A 220 -8.14 40.31 -13.30
C GLY A 220 -8.86 39.92 -12.00
N CYS A 221 -8.39 38.88 -11.31
CA CYS A 221 -9.07 38.26 -10.16
C CYS A 221 -8.36 38.51 -8.81
N LYS A 222 -7.44 39.48 -8.75
CA LYS A 222 -6.65 39.84 -7.56
C LYS A 222 -7.47 40.15 -6.30
N SER A 223 -8.76 40.47 -6.45
CA SER A 223 -9.68 40.78 -5.37
C SER A 223 -10.72 39.69 -5.09
N ASP A 224 -10.62 38.52 -5.73
CA ASP A 224 -11.52 37.38 -5.51
C ASP A 224 -11.05 36.51 -4.31
N PRO A 225 -11.88 36.37 -3.25
CA PRO A 225 -11.54 35.57 -2.07
C PRO A 225 -11.25 34.08 -2.35
N ALA A 226 -11.85 33.49 -3.38
CA ALA A 226 -11.59 32.10 -3.76
C ALA A 226 -10.22 31.97 -4.45
N MET A 227 -9.85 32.97 -5.27
CA MET A 227 -8.51 33.04 -5.84
C MET A 227 -7.44 33.30 -4.78
N GLU A 228 -7.70 34.09 -3.74
CA GLU A 228 -6.73 34.26 -2.66
C GLU A 228 -6.46 32.94 -1.92
N GLN A 229 -7.45 32.03 -1.80
CA GLN A 229 -7.24 30.70 -1.24
C GLN A 229 -6.39 29.81 -2.17
N LEU A 230 -6.68 29.83 -3.48
CA LEU A 230 -5.88 29.11 -4.48
C LEU A 230 -4.43 29.62 -4.50
N LEU A 231 -4.23 30.94 -4.50
CA LEU A 231 -2.92 31.59 -4.48
C LEU A 231 -2.19 31.30 -3.17
N THR A 232 -2.88 31.29 -2.03
CA THR A 232 -2.30 30.87 -0.75
C THR A 232 -1.84 29.41 -0.80
N TYR A 233 -2.62 28.53 -1.41
CA TYR A 233 -2.23 27.14 -1.62
C TYR A 233 -1.07 26.99 -2.61
N CYS A 234 -1.05 27.74 -3.72
CA CYS A 234 0.04 27.76 -4.68
C CYS A 234 1.32 28.32 -4.07
N ARG A 235 1.27 29.40 -3.30
CA ARG A 235 2.40 29.94 -2.53
C ARG A 235 2.91 28.91 -1.50
N HIS A 236 2.00 28.17 -0.85
CA HIS A 236 2.35 27.10 0.07
C HIS A 236 3.03 25.92 -0.65
N LEU A 237 2.53 25.52 -1.82
CA LEU A 237 3.15 24.50 -2.67
C LEU A 237 4.52 24.95 -3.19
N GLU A 238 4.65 26.17 -3.71
CA GLU A 238 5.89 26.74 -4.21
C GLU A 238 6.96 26.78 -3.10
N SER A 239 6.60 27.28 -1.92
CA SER A 239 7.46 27.23 -0.73
C SER A 239 7.89 25.80 -0.39
N ARG A 240 6.98 24.82 -0.46
CA ARG A 240 7.33 23.41 -0.22
C ARG A 240 8.14 22.77 -1.34
N ILE A 241 7.99 23.18 -2.60
CA ILE A 241 8.77 22.70 -3.75
C ILE A 241 10.22 23.16 -3.60
N LEU A 242 10.41 24.45 -3.29
CA LEU A 242 11.73 25.03 -3.04
C LEU A 242 12.43 24.38 -1.84
N GLU A 243 11.66 23.85 -0.89
CA GLU A 243 12.16 23.07 0.25
C GLU A 243 12.36 21.56 -0.05
N GLY A 244 12.03 21.08 -1.25
CA GLY A 244 12.10 19.65 -1.61
C GLY A 244 11.05 18.78 -0.91
N LYS A 245 9.91 19.36 -0.51
CA LYS A 245 8.90 18.73 0.35
C LYS A 245 7.56 18.42 -0.33
N VAL A 246 7.46 18.55 -1.65
CA VAL A 246 6.23 18.25 -2.41
C VAL A 246 6.28 16.86 -3.02
N GLU A 247 5.18 16.12 -2.85
CA GLU A 247 4.96 14.84 -3.54
C GLU A 247 4.12 15.09 -4.82
N LEU A 248 4.39 14.37 -5.91
CA LEU A 248 3.80 14.63 -7.24
C LEU A 248 2.26 14.57 -7.25
N TYR A 249 1.63 13.90 -6.28
CA TYR A 249 0.17 13.87 -6.15
C TYR A 249 -0.44 15.14 -5.58
N GLU A 250 0.34 16.00 -4.91
CA GLU A 250 -0.16 17.30 -4.47
C GLU A 250 -0.42 18.20 -5.69
N PHE A 251 0.21 17.92 -6.85
CA PHE A 251 -0.16 18.50 -8.14
C PHE A 251 -1.47 17.93 -8.71
N ALA A 252 -1.82 16.67 -8.42
CA ALA A 252 -3.13 16.13 -8.78
C ALA A 252 -4.30 16.79 -8.01
N MET A 253 -3.99 17.55 -6.95
CA MET A 253 -4.97 18.37 -6.23
C MET A 253 -5.16 19.77 -6.82
N LEU A 254 -4.25 20.26 -7.67
CA LEU A 254 -4.40 21.54 -8.36
C LEU A 254 -5.66 21.58 -9.24
N PRO A 255 -6.01 20.54 -10.04
CA PRO A 255 -7.30 20.47 -10.74
C PRO A 255 -8.52 20.44 -9.80
N ARG A 256 -8.35 20.03 -8.53
CA ARG A 256 -9.43 20.11 -7.54
C ARG A 256 -9.65 21.52 -7.02
N LEU A 257 -8.58 22.32 -6.94
CA LEU A 257 -8.59 23.67 -6.39
C LEU A 257 -8.79 24.75 -7.45
N MET A 258 -8.21 24.59 -8.65
CA MET A 258 -8.36 25.51 -9.78
C MET A 258 -9.80 25.58 -10.31
N PHE A 259 -10.60 24.55 -10.07
CA PHE A 259 -11.99 24.46 -10.52
C PHE A 259 -13.00 24.66 -9.39
N ALA A 260 -12.55 25.20 -8.26
CA ALA A 260 -13.41 25.66 -7.16
C ALA A 260 -13.97 27.07 -7.43
N GLU A 261 -14.62 27.28 -8.57
CA GLU A 261 -15.36 28.52 -8.87
C GLU A 261 -16.73 28.57 -8.15
N PRO A 262 -17.39 29.74 -8.06
CA PRO A 262 -18.76 29.85 -7.59
C PRO A 262 -19.76 29.38 -8.68
N GLY A 263 -20.50 28.29 -8.43
CA GLY A 263 -21.58 27.76 -9.27
C GLY A 263 -22.41 26.68 -8.56
N SER A 264 -23.52 26.16 -9.09
CA SER A 264 -24.26 25.10 -8.38
C SER A 264 -23.50 23.76 -8.43
N LEU A 265 -23.55 22.95 -7.36
CA LEU A 265 -22.85 21.65 -7.29
C LEU A 265 -23.31 20.66 -8.39
N SER A 266 -24.53 20.85 -8.93
CA SER A 266 -25.11 20.04 -10.01
C SER A 266 -24.53 20.36 -11.39
N GLU A 267 -24.31 21.64 -11.73
CA GLU A 267 -23.69 22.01 -13.02
C GLU A 267 -22.22 21.56 -13.09
N ARG A 268 -21.58 21.44 -11.92
CA ARG A 268 -20.17 21.02 -11.79
C ARG A 268 -19.95 19.52 -11.91
N SER A 269 -20.97 18.70 -11.64
CA SER A 269 -20.91 17.24 -11.79
C SER A 269 -20.69 16.82 -13.25
N ASP A 270 -21.20 17.60 -14.20
CA ASP A 270 -21.24 17.22 -15.62
C ASP A 270 -19.90 17.52 -16.31
N LEU A 271 -19.26 18.66 -16.04
CA LEU A 271 -17.88 18.95 -16.48
C LEU A 271 -16.85 17.96 -15.90
N TRP A 272 -17.03 17.54 -14.64
CA TRP A 272 -16.22 16.49 -14.01
C TRP A 272 -16.57 15.07 -14.46
N ARG A 273 -17.68 14.86 -15.17
CA ARG A 273 -18.05 13.55 -15.74
C ARG A 273 -17.33 13.33 -17.06
N ASP A 274 -17.32 14.36 -17.91
CA ASP A 274 -16.89 14.20 -19.29
C ASP A 274 -15.37 14.05 -19.45
N ASP A 275 -14.57 14.60 -18.52
CA ASP A 275 -13.09 14.54 -18.57
C ASP A 275 -12.44 13.79 -17.38
N ARG A 276 -13.23 13.02 -16.62
CA ARG A 276 -12.71 12.18 -15.53
C ARG A 276 -11.70 11.12 -15.99
N PRO A 277 -11.91 10.44 -17.15
CA PRO A 277 -10.93 9.51 -17.72
C PRO A 277 -9.54 10.10 -17.86
N SER A 278 -9.43 11.27 -18.48
CA SER A 278 -8.17 11.95 -18.75
C SER A 278 -7.46 12.33 -17.46
N HIS A 279 -8.20 12.87 -16.48
CA HIS A 279 -7.66 13.17 -15.16
C HIS A 279 -7.16 11.91 -14.43
N MET A 280 -7.92 10.81 -14.48
CA MET A 280 -7.51 9.55 -13.86
C MET A 280 -6.27 8.96 -14.53
N LYS A 281 -6.20 8.98 -15.86
CA LYS A 281 -5.03 8.57 -16.64
C LYS A 281 -3.82 9.43 -16.31
N MET A 282 -3.99 10.75 -16.21
CA MET A 282 -2.92 11.67 -15.81
C MET A 282 -2.41 11.35 -14.40
N ILE A 283 -3.31 11.18 -13.41
CA ILE A 283 -2.94 10.84 -12.04
C ILE A 283 -2.21 9.50 -11.98
N ALA A 284 -2.72 8.48 -12.67
CA ALA A 284 -2.11 7.17 -12.75
C ALA A 284 -0.72 7.23 -13.40
N THR A 285 -0.58 7.98 -14.49
CA THR A 285 0.69 8.19 -15.20
C THR A 285 1.70 8.91 -14.31
N MET A 286 1.30 9.99 -13.65
CA MET A 286 2.15 10.72 -12.71
C MET A 286 2.59 9.83 -11.53
N LYS A 287 1.68 9.01 -11.00
CA LYS A 287 2.00 8.03 -9.95
C LYS A 287 2.96 6.95 -10.44
N HIS A 288 2.79 6.46 -11.67
CA HIS A 288 3.70 5.50 -12.28
C HIS A 288 5.10 6.11 -12.45
N VAL A 289 5.21 7.33 -12.99
CA VAL A 289 6.49 8.04 -13.15
C VAL A 289 7.14 8.30 -11.79
N GLU A 290 6.38 8.76 -10.79
CA GLU A 290 6.85 8.95 -9.41
C GLU A 290 7.40 7.64 -8.82
N GLN A 291 6.67 6.53 -8.98
CA GLN A 291 7.10 5.21 -8.49
C GLN A 291 8.33 4.70 -9.24
N LYS A 292 8.36 4.81 -10.58
CA LYS A 292 9.49 4.38 -11.41
C LYS A 292 10.74 5.18 -11.06
N HIS A 293 10.60 6.50 -10.92
CA HIS A 293 11.70 7.36 -10.49
C HIS A 293 12.16 7.01 -9.07
N PHE A 294 11.24 6.84 -8.13
CA PHE A 294 11.54 6.42 -6.76
C PHE A 294 12.26 5.07 -6.73
N PHE A 295 11.83 4.07 -7.48
CA PHE A 295 12.49 2.77 -7.53
C PHE A 295 13.83 2.81 -8.29
N THR A 296 14.02 3.73 -9.23
CA THR A 296 15.29 3.86 -9.95
C THR A 296 16.31 4.60 -9.08
N ALA A 297 16.00 5.83 -8.67
CA ALA A 297 16.87 6.65 -7.83
C ALA A 297 17.04 6.04 -6.43
N GLY A 298 15.93 5.59 -5.82
CA GLY A 298 15.94 4.97 -4.50
C GLY A 298 16.63 3.61 -4.48
N ARG A 299 16.66 2.86 -5.59
CA ARG A 299 17.47 1.64 -5.66
C ARG A 299 18.96 1.95 -5.70
N THR A 300 19.38 2.93 -6.49
CA THR A 300 20.79 3.35 -6.51
C THR A 300 21.23 3.85 -5.13
N GLU A 301 20.43 4.71 -4.50
CA GLU A 301 20.67 5.20 -3.14
C GLU A 301 20.73 4.04 -2.12
N TYR A 302 19.79 3.10 -2.21
CA TYR A 302 19.73 1.92 -1.35
C TYR A 302 20.97 1.04 -1.52
N ASP A 303 21.33 0.67 -2.74
CA ASP A 303 22.46 -0.22 -3.01
C ASP A 303 23.80 0.43 -2.62
N THR A 304 23.89 1.77 -2.71
CA THR A 304 25.08 2.53 -2.30
C THR A 304 25.24 2.60 -0.77
N ASN A 305 24.14 2.80 -0.04
CA ASN A 305 24.19 3.12 1.39
C ASN A 305 23.80 1.97 2.32
N LYS A 306 23.38 0.81 1.78
CA LYS A 306 22.96 -0.33 2.62
C LYS A 306 24.14 -1.03 3.26
N GLU A 307 23.96 -1.34 4.54
CA GLU A 307 24.72 -2.36 5.25
C GLU A 307 23.77 -3.53 5.53
N LEU A 308 24.00 -4.66 4.88
CA LEU A 308 23.20 -5.88 5.03
C LEU A 308 23.89 -6.86 5.96
N ILE A 309 23.21 -7.25 7.04
CA ILE A 309 23.69 -8.23 8.02
C ILE A 309 22.73 -9.42 8.06
N GLU A 310 23.27 -10.63 7.97
CA GLU A 310 22.50 -11.87 8.08
C GLU A 310 22.63 -12.48 9.48
N ILE A 311 21.50 -12.65 10.15
CA ILE A 311 21.39 -13.29 11.46
C ILE A 311 20.79 -14.68 11.28
N PRO A 312 21.46 -15.77 11.67
CA PRO A 312 20.86 -17.09 11.61
C PRO A 312 19.77 -17.23 12.68
N VAL A 313 18.65 -17.80 12.25
CA VAL A 313 17.46 -18.12 13.05
C VAL A 313 17.13 -19.59 12.82
N GLY A 314 17.61 -20.45 13.72
CA GLY A 314 17.54 -21.89 13.54
C GLY A 314 18.32 -22.31 12.29
N ARG A 315 17.63 -22.88 11.30
CA ARG A 315 18.21 -23.28 10.00
C ARG A 315 18.08 -22.24 8.90
N LYS A 316 17.43 -21.11 9.17
CA LYS A 316 17.20 -20.03 8.20
C LYS A 316 18.07 -18.82 8.54
N THR A 317 18.18 -17.89 7.61
CA THR A 317 18.80 -16.58 7.84
C THR A 317 17.76 -15.48 7.82
N MET A 318 17.97 -14.48 8.67
CA MET A 318 17.17 -13.27 8.78
C MET A 318 18.04 -12.09 8.35
N LYS A 319 17.56 -11.33 7.38
CA LYS A 319 18.26 -10.16 6.87
C LYS A 319 17.89 -8.90 7.66
N VAL A 320 18.89 -8.21 8.15
CA VAL A 320 18.79 -6.90 8.82
C VAL A 320 19.51 -5.89 7.96
N VAL A 321 18.83 -4.82 7.61
CA VAL A 321 19.39 -3.75 6.79
C VAL A 321 19.53 -2.48 7.63
N PHE A 322 20.73 -1.90 7.63
CA PHE A 322 21.00 -0.57 8.14
C PHE A 322 21.26 0.36 6.96
N LEU A 323 20.69 1.56 7.01
CA LEU A 323 20.76 2.57 5.95
C LEU A 323 21.02 3.93 6.58
N GLU A 324 21.94 4.69 5.98
CA GLU A 324 22.09 6.12 6.23
C GLU A 324 21.69 6.87 4.97
N SER A 325 20.54 7.54 4.99
CA SER A 325 20.02 8.26 3.82
C SER A 325 19.02 9.35 4.22
N THR A 326 19.00 10.42 3.45
CA THR A 326 17.98 11.47 3.54
C THR A 326 16.70 11.11 2.77
N MET A 327 16.76 10.08 1.91
CA MET A 327 15.64 9.65 1.08
C MET A 327 14.61 8.84 1.87
N PHE A 328 13.36 9.29 1.82
CA PHE A 328 12.25 8.61 2.47
C PHE A 328 11.77 7.39 1.67
N GLY A 329 11.22 6.39 2.35
CA GLY A 329 10.57 5.24 1.69
C GLY A 329 11.51 4.12 1.25
N LEU A 330 12.82 4.22 1.50
CA LEU A 330 13.80 3.16 1.18
C LEU A 330 13.49 1.82 1.85
N ASP A 331 12.64 1.80 2.87
CA ASP A 331 12.12 0.56 3.45
C ASP A 331 11.34 -0.28 2.44
N ARG A 332 10.66 0.33 1.47
CA ARG A 332 9.97 -0.38 0.38
C ARG A 332 10.97 -1.11 -0.52
N VAL A 333 12.08 -0.45 -0.83
CA VAL A 333 13.18 -1.03 -1.63
C VAL A 333 13.82 -2.18 -0.85
N ALA A 334 14.15 -1.98 0.42
CA ALA A 334 14.73 -3.02 1.29
C ALA A 334 13.84 -4.27 1.41
N ARG A 335 12.51 -4.10 1.48
CA ARG A 335 11.55 -5.22 1.49
C ARG A 335 11.48 -5.94 0.14
N LYS A 336 11.55 -5.21 -0.98
CA LYS A 336 11.43 -5.78 -2.32
C LYS A 336 12.71 -6.49 -2.76
N VAL A 337 13.86 -5.83 -2.61
CA VAL A 337 15.15 -6.31 -3.12
C VAL A 337 15.75 -7.37 -2.21
N ASP A 338 15.90 -7.07 -0.93
CA ASP A 338 16.61 -7.95 0.00
C ASP A 338 15.67 -8.80 0.87
N GLN A 339 14.35 -8.62 0.76
CA GLN A 339 13.37 -9.24 1.66
C GLN A 339 13.73 -9.02 3.14
N ALA A 340 14.24 -7.82 3.45
CA ALA A 340 14.73 -7.48 4.77
C ALA A 340 13.64 -7.70 5.83
N ALA A 341 14.00 -8.42 6.89
CA ALA A 341 13.13 -8.68 8.02
C ALA A 341 13.07 -7.49 8.98
N ILE A 342 14.21 -6.82 9.17
CA ILE A 342 14.38 -5.63 10.00
C ILE A 342 15.09 -4.56 9.17
N ILE A 343 14.58 -3.35 9.21
CA ILE A 343 15.09 -2.21 8.42
C ILE A 343 15.29 -1.04 9.38
N VAL A 344 16.49 -0.49 9.41
CA VAL A 344 16.87 0.64 10.25
C VAL A 344 17.39 1.74 9.33
N ILE A 345 16.71 2.89 9.32
CA ILE A 345 17.06 4.03 8.47
C ILE A 345 17.42 5.20 9.38
N ARG A 346 18.63 5.71 9.27
CA ARG A 346 19.07 6.95 9.91
C ARG A 346 19.16 8.05 8.87
N ASN A 347 18.56 9.19 9.15
CA ASN A 347 18.79 10.40 8.36
C ASN A 347 20.11 11.04 8.86
N PRO A 348 21.15 11.15 8.02
CA PRO A 348 22.47 11.61 8.46
C PRO A 348 22.49 13.12 8.80
N GLU A 349 21.60 13.92 8.20
CA GLU A 349 21.53 15.37 8.43
C GLU A 349 20.85 15.70 9.75
N THR A 350 19.75 14.99 10.05
CA THR A 350 18.94 15.26 11.24
C THR A 350 19.27 14.34 12.40
N GLY A 351 19.91 13.19 12.16
CA GLY A 351 20.18 12.16 13.17
C GLY A 351 18.97 11.34 13.60
N HIS A 352 17.78 11.60 13.05
CA HIS A 352 16.56 10.83 13.32
C HIS A 352 16.66 9.40 12.78
N VAL A 353 16.01 8.47 13.46
CA VAL A 353 16.07 7.04 13.12
C VAL A 353 14.69 6.42 13.06
N VAL A 354 14.45 5.61 12.03
CA VAL A 354 13.24 4.81 11.87
C VAL A 354 13.62 3.33 11.84
N ILE A 355 12.96 2.53 12.66
CA ILE A 355 13.11 1.07 12.71
C ILE A 355 11.79 0.43 12.35
N LEU A 356 11.82 -0.40 11.31
CA LEU A 356 10.67 -1.09 10.75
C LEU A 356 10.92 -2.61 10.76
N THR A 357 9.85 -3.37 10.92
CA THR A 357 9.92 -4.83 10.78
C THR A 357 8.97 -5.33 9.69
N ASN A 358 9.43 -6.32 8.92
CA ASN A 358 8.62 -6.99 7.91
C ASN A 358 7.96 -8.22 8.52
N PHE A 359 6.74 -8.04 9.03
CA PHE A 359 6.00 -9.09 9.72
C PHE A 359 5.81 -10.35 8.88
N ARG A 360 5.62 -10.22 7.54
CA ARG A 360 5.47 -11.37 6.64
C ARG A 360 6.74 -12.24 6.64
N VAL A 361 7.92 -11.63 6.60
CA VAL A 361 9.20 -12.33 6.66
C VAL A 361 9.43 -12.94 8.04
N LEU A 362 9.21 -12.18 9.12
CA LEU A 362 9.35 -12.69 10.49
C LEU A 362 8.45 -13.90 10.76
N LYS A 363 7.20 -13.86 10.27
CA LYS A 363 6.25 -14.99 10.33
C LYS A 363 6.79 -16.22 9.60
N LYS A 364 7.34 -16.07 8.39
CA LYS A 364 7.96 -17.17 7.60
C LYS A 364 9.20 -17.76 8.28
N LEU A 365 9.95 -16.94 9.01
CA LEU A 365 11.13 -17.36 9.78
C LEU A 365 10.77 -17.95 11.14
N ASN A 366 9.49 -17.94 11.52
CA ASN A 366 9.03 -18.33 12.85
C ASN A 366 9.69 -17.54 13.99
N VAL A 367 10.15 -16.32 13.69
CA VAL A 367 10.70 -15.37 14.68
C VAL A 367 9.50 -14.71 15.36
N GLY A 368 9.34 -14.88 16.67
CA GLY A 368 8.25 -14.25 17.42
C GLY A 368 7.10 -15.15 17.84
N ARG A 369 7.10 -16.44 17.44
CA ARG A 369 6.17 -17.43 18.04
C ARG A 369 6.69 -17.86 19.40
N ILE A 370 6.45 -17.02 20.40
CA ILE A 370 6.53 -17.42 21.80
C ILE A 370 5.13 -17.90 22.16
N ASP A 371 4.93 -19.20 21.97
CA ASP A 371 3.83 -19.98 22.52
C ASP A 371 2.49 -19.63 21.83
N GLY A 372 1.83 -20.62 21.21
CA GLY A 372 0.73 -20.48 20.24
C GLY A 372 -0.53 -19.71 20.69
N THR A 373 -0.49 -19.00 21.80
CA THR A 373 -1.57 -18.26 22.44
C THR A 373 -1.25 -16.78 22.70
N THR A 374 0.01 -16.31 22.60
CA THR A 374 0.34 -14.90 22.90
C THR A 374 0.88 -14.10 21.72
N ASN A 375 0.16 -13.02 21.43
CA ASN A 375 0.38 -12.01 20.40
C ASN A 375 1.85 -11.72 20.03
N ARG A 376 2.10 -11.80 18.72
CA ARG A 376 3.14 -11.34 17.77
C ARG A 376 4.10 -10.18 18.15
N LYS A 377 4.13 -9.65 19.38
CA LYS A 377 4.80 -8.39 19.80
C LYS A 377 6.21 -8.54 20.39
N THR A 378 6.69 -9.76 20.65
CA THR A 378 7.75 -9.96 21.66
C THR A 378 9.15 -9.49 21.30
N TYR A 379 9.53 -9.40 20.03
CA TYR A 379 10.89 -8.99 19.65
C TYR A 379 11.03 -7.48 19.49
N LEU A 380 10.06 -6.84 18.85
CA LEU A 380 10.05 -5.38 18.78
C LEU A 380 9.85 -4.78 20.17
N ASP A 381 9.03 -5.39 21.04
CA ASP A 381 8.94 -5.00 22.46
C ASP A 381 10.30 -5.07 23.18
N GLN A 382 11.09 -6.13 22.92
CA GLN A 382 12.44 -6.26 23.47
C GLN A 382 13.35 -5.15 22.97
N LEU A 383 13.34 -4.87 21.67
CA LEU A 383 14.12 -3.81 21.07
C LEU A 383 13.70 -2.42 21.58
N THR A 384 12.40 -2.12 21.60
CA THR A 384 11.83 -0.86 22.12
C THR A 384 12.30 -0.61 23.54
N ARG A 385 12.25 -1.63 24.40
CA ARG A 385 12.77 -1.53 25.77
C ARG A 385 14.27 -1.30 25.80
N MET A 386 15.04 -1.99 24.96
CA MET A 386 16.50 -1.81 24.88
C MET A 386 16.88 -0.39 24.48
N ILE A 387 16.25 0.13 23.44
CA ILE A 387 16.48 1.48 22.92
C ILE A 387 16.09 2.52 23.95
N ARG A 388 14.90 2.43 24.56
CA ARG A 388 14.47 3.40 25.59
C ARG A 388 15.38 3.38 26.83
N ILE A 389 15.91 2.23 27.21
CA ILE A 389 16.92 2.14 28.28
C ILE A 389 18.23 2.79 27.84
N ALA A 390 18.69 2.54 26.62
CA ALA A 390 19.95 3.09 26.11
C ALA A 390 19.87 4.61 25.95
N GLU A 391 18.80 5.13 25.36
CA GLU A 391 18.54 6.55 25.20
C GLU A 391 18.62 7.29 26.53
N ARG A 392 18.04 6.72 27.58
CA ARG A 392 18.06 7.29 28.93
C ARG A 392 19.44 7.31 29.57
N ARG A 393 20.36 6.45 29.14
CA ARG A 393 21.75 6.48 29.62
C ARG A 393 22.59 7.51 28.92
N HIS A 394 22.32 7.72 27.64
CA HIS A 394 23.01 8.71 26.83
C HIS A 394 22.46 10.12 27.08
N GLY A 395 21.19 10.24 27.42
CA GLY A 395 20.60 11.49 27.90
C GLY A 395 20.95 11.80 29.36
N SER A 396 20.91 13.08 29.72
CA SER A 396 21.08 13.57 31.11
C SER A 396 19.85 13.29 32.01
N ALA A 397 18.96 12.40 31.59
CA ALA A 397 17.69 12.16 32.27
C ALA A 397 17.93 11.47 33.62
N VAL A 398 17.22 11.96 34.65
CA VAL A 398 17.21 11.35 35.98
C VAL A 398 16.88 9.85 35.87
N HIS A 399 17.59 9.02 36.63
CA HIS A 399 17.38 7.57 36.70
C HIS A 399 16.01 7.22 37.33
N TYR A 400 14.91 7.47 36.62
CA TYR A 400 13.60 6.91 36.94
C TYR A 400 13.65 5.39 36.86
N ARG A 401 13.14 4.72 37.91
CA ARG A 401 12.81 3.29 37.87
C ARG A 401 11.49 3.14 37.12
N TYR A 402 11.52 2.57 35.91
CA TYR A 402 10.30 2.19 35.20
C TYR A 402 9.99 0.72 35.40
N ASP A 403 8.70 0.40 35.43
CA ASP A 403 8.24 -0.96 35.17
C ASP A 403 8.58 -1.33 33.73
N LYS A 404 8.98 -2.59 33.51
CA LYS A 404 9.28 -3.16 32.19
C LYS A 404 8.08 -3.03 31.24
N ARG A 405 6.86 -3.06 31.78
CA ARG A 405 5.62 -2.87 31.00
C ARG A 405 5.50 -1.46 30.44
N GLN A 406 5.94 -0.44 31.17
CA GLN A 406 5.94 0.94 30.69
C GLN A 406 6.95 1.14 29.57
N LEU A 407 8.11 0.49 29.63
CA LEU A 407 9.13 0.59 28.59
C LEU A 407 8.70 0.02 27.24
N ILE A 408 7.64 -0.80 27.18
CA ILE A 408 7.07 -1.35 25.95
C ILE A 408 5.70 -0.76 25.61
N ALA A 409 5.26 0.25 26.36
CA ALA A 409 4.00 0.94 26.07
C ALA A 409 4.06 1.65 24.72
N GLU A 410 2.95 1.61 23.98
CA GLU A 410 2.76 2.32 22.73
C GLU A 410 2.85 3.85 22.96
N GLY A 411 3.26 4.59 21.94
CA GLY A 411 3.46 6.03 22.01
C GLY A 411 4.83 6.44 22.52
N GLN A 412 4.90 7.59 23.19
CA GLN A 412 6.10 8.10 23.87
C GLN A 412 6.03 7.77 25.36
N ILE A 413 7.19 7.73 26.02
CA ILE A 413 7.27 7.56 27.48
C ILE A 413 8.21 8.59 28.11
N PRO A 414 8.04 8.97 29.38
CA PRO A 414 8.93 9.92 30.00
C PRO A 414 10.37 9.37 30.13
N GLY A 415 11.36 10.25 29.99
CA GLY A 415 12.79 9.95 29.90
C GLY A 415 13.27 9.41 28.55
N ALA A 416 12.37 8.93 27.67
CA ALA A 416 12.69 8.51 26.31
C ALA A 416 11.63 9.06 25.34
N GLU A 417 11.22 10.31 25.57
CA GLU A 417 10.14 11.00 24.85
C GLU A 417 10.46 11.13 23.36
N ASN A 418 11.74 11.09 23.01
CA ASN A 418 12.18 11.14 21.65
C ASN A 418 11.96 9.84 20.86
N TRP A 419 11.49 8.75 21.48
CA TRP A 419 11.14 7.51 20.78
C TRP A 419 9.64 7.22 20.85
N PHE A 420 9.02 7.14 19.68
CA PHE A 420 7.64 6.73 19.48
C PHE A 420 7.57 5.26 19.04
N TYR A 421 6.78 4.45 19.74
CA TYR A 421 6.54 3.06 19.39
C TYR A 421 5.09 2.87 18.92
N ASP A 422 4.88 2.33 17.72
CA ASP A 422 3.56 1.88 17.24
C ASP A 422 3.54 0.35 17.16
N ALA A 423 2.65 -0.28 17.94
CA ALA A 423 2.56 -1.73 18.00
C ALA A 423 1.66 -2.32 16.89
N ARG A 424 0.84 -1.48 16.23
CA ARG A 424 -0.09 -1.88 15.17
C ARG A 424 0.63 -1.94 13.83
N ILE A 425 1.45 -0.93 13.57
CA ILE A 425 2.36 -0.87 12.42
C ILE A 425 3.75 -1.02 13.04
N PRO A 426 4.36 -2.22 13.10
CA PRO A 426 5.50 -2.51 13.99
C PRO A 426 6.73 -1.65 13.65
N LEU A 427 6.72 -0.46 14.25
CA LEU A 427 7.51 0.73 13.95
C LEU A 427 8.01 1.30 15.27
N LEU A 428 9.29 1.63 15.30
CA LEU A 428 9.91 2.39 16.36
C LEU A 428 10.68 3.54 15.73
N ALA A 429 10.29 4.77 16.03
CA ALA A 429 10.83 5.96 15.39
C ALA A 429 11.30 6.99 16.41
N ASN A 430 12.48 7.53 16.16
CA ASN A 430 12.98 8.75 16.77
C ASN A 430 12.80 9.89 15.79
N GLY A 431 11.66 10.59 15.89
CA GLY A 431 11.22 11.59 14.92
C GLY A 431 10.71 10.99 13.60
N THR A 432 9.86 11.75 12.93
CA THR A 432 9.31 11.46 11.59
C THR A 432 9.07 12.79 10.86
N ARG A 433 8.75 12.77 9.55
CA ARG A 433 8.28 13.99 8.85
C ARG A 433 7.12 14.67 9.57
N SER A 434 6.24 13.89 10.21
CA SER A 434 5.09 14.38 10.96
C SER A 434 5.40 14.77 12.42
N ALA A 435 6.63 14.54 12.90
CA ALA A 435 7.04 14.81 14.28
C ALA A 435 8.37 15.56 14.33
N MET A 436 8.43 16.72 13.67
CA MET A 436 9.66 17.52 13.51
C MET A 436 10.21 18.11 14.83
N ASN A 437 9.39 18.22 15.87
CA ASN A 437 9.80 18.80 17.15
C ASN A 437 10.51 17.79 18.09
N VAL A 438 10.72 16.57 17.63
CA VAL A 438 11.42 15.53 18.39
C VAL A 438 12.92 15.76 18.27
N LYS A 439 13.66 15.63 19.38
CA LYS A 439 15.12 15.70 19.33
C LYS A 439 15.69 14.40 18.74
N PRO A 440 16.79 14.46 17.99
CA PRO A 440 17.49 13.27 17.51
C PRO A 440 17.92 12.35 18.66
N THR A 441 18.13 11.07 18.36
CA THR A 441 18.59 10.09 19.34
C THR A 441 19.98 10.45 19.82
N THR A 442 20.20 10.31 21.13
CA THR A 442 21.50 10.46 21.76
C THR A 442 22.32 9.17 21.70
N ILE A 443 21.73 8.06 21.24
CA ILE A 443 22.41 6.77 21.11
C ILE A 443 23.36 6.83 19.91
N PRO A 444 24.67 6.55 20.09
CA PRO A 444 25.60 6.45 18.97
C PRO A 444 25.18 5.38 17.97
N TRP A 445 25.33 5.65 16.67
CA TRP A 445 24.87 4.78 15.59
C TRP A 445 25.36 3.32 15.73
N GLU A 446 26.64 3.13 16.05
CA GLU A 446 27.24 1.81 16.27
C GLU A 446 26.71 1.10 17.53
N GLU A 447 26.26 1.84 18.54
CA GLU A 447 25.55 1.24 19.67
C GLU A 447 24.14 0.84 19.27
N LEU A 448 23.44 1.67 18.49
CA LEU A 448 22.10 1.36 18.01
C LEU A 448 22.08 0.09 17.14
N LYS A 449 23.03 -0.05 16.20
CA LYS A 449 23.22 -1.28 15.42
C LYS A 449 23.38 -2.50 16.33
N ARG A 450 24.27 -2.42 17.32
CA ARG A 450 24.49 -3.51 18.29
C ARG A 450 23.23 -3.84 19.09
N LEU A 451 22.44 -2.85 19.50
CA LEU A 451 21.17 -3.08 20.21
C LEU A 451 20.16 -3.81 19.33
N VAL A 452 20.03 -3.41 18.06
CA VAL A 452 19.16 -4.08 17.09
C VAL A 452 19.59 -5.53 16.89
N LEU A 453 20.87 -5.77 16.56
CA LEU A 453 21.38 -7.13 16.38
C LEU A 453 21.20 -7.98 17.65
N THR A 454 21.48 -7.41 18.82
CA THR A 454 21.32 -8.10 20.12
C THR A 454 19.86 -8.44 20.42
N ALA A 455 18.90 -7.59 20.02
CA ALA A 455 17.48 -7.88 20.25
C ALA A 455 17.01 -9.11 19.45
N PHE A 456 17.60 -9.35 18.28
CA PHE A 456 17.15 -10.34 17.30
C PHE A 456 18.04 -11.59 17.18
N ASP A 457 19.33 -11.49 17.48
CA ASP A 457 20.24 -12.64 17.54
C ASP A 457 20.25 -13.25 18.95
N SER A 458 19.58 -14.39 19.08
CA SER A 458 19.52 -15.13 20.34
C SER A 458 20.88 -15.67 20.81
N ARG A 459 21.86 -15.79 19.91
CA ARG A 459 23.20 -16.30 20.21
C ARG A 459 24.08 -15.24 20.85
N ILE A 460 23.75 -13.96 20.68
CA ILE A 460 24.45 -12.87 21.36
C ILE A 460 24.07 -12.92 22.84
N MET A 461 24.90 -13.64 23.59
CA MET A 461 24.95 -13.67 25.04
C MET A 461 26.29 -13.14 25.51
N ALA A 462 26.34 -12.64 26.73
CA ALA A 462 27.63 -12.29 27.31
C ALA A 462 28.42 -13.58 27.60
N PRO A 463 29.75 -13.60 27.38
CA PRO A 463 30.57 -14.79 27.55
C PRO A 463 30.38 -15.46 28.92
N GLU A 464 30.20 -14.66 29.97
CA GLU A 464 30.01 -15.13 31.35
C GLU A 464 28.67 -15.88 31.52
N CYS A 465 27.66 -15.60 30.68
CA CYS A 465 26.39 -16.33 30.70
C CYS A 465 26.49 -17.70 30.00
N LEU A 466 27.57 -17.96 29.25
CA LEU A 466 27.74 -19.20 28.48
C LEU A 466 28.56 -20.26 29.24
N MET A 467 29.38 -19.88 30.22
CA MET A 467 30.35 -20.81 30.83
C MET A 467 29.75 -21.79 31.84
N ASP A 468 28.76 -21.40 32.65
CA ASP A 468 28.28 -22.25 33.75
C ASP A 468 26.81 -22.71 33.60
N GLY A 469 26.16 -22.38 32.48
CA GLY A 469 24.73 -22.72 32.24
C GLY A 469 23.73 -22.06 33.22
N VAL A 470 24.22 -21.32 34.21
CA VAL A 470 23.45 -20.61 35.24
C VAL A 470 24.00 -19.20 35.38
N CYS A 471 23.16 -18.21 35.05
CA CYS A 471 23.51 -16.81 35.17
C CYS A 471 23.30 -16.38 36.62
N SER A 472 24.38 -16.29 37.40
CA SER A 472 24.28 -15.76 38.76
C SER A 472 23.97 -14.26 38.69
N LYS A 473 22.74 -13.88 39.04
CA LYS A 473 22.25 -12.47 39.04
C LYS A 473 23.25 -11.47 39.64
N VAL A 474 24.03 -11.93 40.61
CA VAL A 474 24.95 -11.12 41.43
C VAL A 474 26.30 -10.93 40.73
N ALA A 475 26.77 -11.90 39.92
CA ALA A 475 28.05 -11.80 39.20
C ALA A 475 27.90 -11.56 37.70
N CYS A 476 26.66 -11.49 37.18
CA CYS A 476 26.40 -11.18 35.78
C CYS A 476 26.71 -9.70 35.50
N THR A 477 27.98 -9.44 35.20
CA THR A 477 28.51 -8.15 34.70
C THR A 477 28.01 -7.81 33.30
N SER A 478 27.28 -8.73 32.67
CA SER A 478 26.68 -8.53 31.36
C SER A 478 25.86 -7.24 31.31
N LYS A 479 26.29 -6.32 30.44
CA LYS A 479 25.49 -5.18 30.00
C LYS A 479 24.17 -5.60 29.35
N LEU A 480 23.88 -6.89 29.17
CA LEU A 480 22.59 -7.34 28.63
C LEU A 480 21.52 -7.55 29.72
N TYR A 481 21.92 -7.85 30.95
CA TYR A 481 20.97 -8.14 32.03
C TYR A 481 20.03 -6.96 32.33
N GLN A 482 20.57 -5.74 32.25
CA GLN A 482 19.83 -4.50 32.41
C GLN A 482 18.61 -4.38 31.47
N TYR A 483 18.64 -5.05 30.32
CA TYR A 483 17.53 -5.05 29.37
C TYR A 483 16.49 -6.13 29.65
N SER A 484 16.71 -7.02 30.63
CA SER A 484 15.73 -8.06 31.03
C SER A 484 15.24 -8.92 29.86
N LEU A 485 16.14 -9.30 28.95
CA LEU A 485 15.83 -10.13 27.79
C LEU A 485 15.26 -11.49 28.23
N LYS A 486 14.36 -12.09 27.43
CA LYS A 486 13.76 -13.39 27.79
C LYS A 486 14.85 -14.45 28.00
N ARG A 487 15.80 -14.55 27.07
CA ARG A 487 16.95 -15.45 27.18
C ARG A 487 17.77 -15.28 28.47
N CYS A 488 17.92 -14.05 28.97
CA CYS A 488 18.60 -13.82 30.26
C CYS A 488 17.78 -14.36 31.45
N ARG A 489 16.44 -14.36 31.36
CA ARG A 489 15.56 -14.91 32.41
C ARG A 489 15.51 -16.44 32.37
N ASP A 490 15.49 -17.01 31.17
CA ASP A 490 15.43 -18.47 30.98
C ASP A 490 16.69 -19.16 31.57
N VAL A 491 17.85 -18.50 31.47
CA VAL A 491 19.10 -18.98 32.10
C VAL A 491 19.12 -18.77 33.63
N GLN A 492 18.32 -17.84 34.18
CA GLN A 492 18.22 -17.61 35.63
C GLN A 492 17.32 -18.61 36.34
N HIS A 493 16.27 -19.05 35.65
CA HIS A 493 15.29 -19.97 36.16
C HIS A 493 15.18 -21.14 35.21
N PRO A 494 16.24 -21.98 35.10
CA PRO A 494 16.17 -23.17 34.28
C PRO A 494 14.94 -23.98 34.73
N PRO A 495 14.18 -24.55 33.79
CA PRO A 495 13.02 -25.36 34.13
C PRO A 495 13.46 -26.46 35.11
N ARG A 496 12.66 -26.66 36.18
CA ARG A 496 12.96 -27.70 37.17
C ARG A 496 13.11 -29.04 36.46
N PRO A 497 14.14 -29.84 36.78
CA PRO A 497 14.39 -31.13 36.13
C PRO A 497 13.20 -32.11 36.22
N ASP A 498 12.29 -31.91 37.18
CA ASP A 498 11.16 -32.80 37.47
C ASP A 498 9.84 -32.39 36.79
N GLY A 499 9.85 -31.32 35.98
CA GLY A 499 8.70 -30.96 35.14
C GLY A 499 8.62 -31.85 33.89
N PRO A 500 7.42 -32.09 33.31
CA PRO A 500 7.30 -32.85 32.07
C PRO A 500 8.20 -32.23 31.00
N VAL A 501 9.23 -32.97 30.60
CA VAL A 501 10.29 -32.50 29.72
C VAL A 501 9.71 -32.21 28.34
N SER A 502 9.47 -30.94 28.04
CA SER A 502 9.32 -30.47 26.67
C SER A 502 10.69 -30.57 26.00
N HIS A 503 10.95 -31.72 25.34
CA HIS A 503 12.18 -32.05 24.62
C HIS A 503 12.60 -31.02 23.53
N LYS A 504 11.81 -29.97 23.28
CA LYS A 504 12.05 -28.98 22.22
C LYS A 504 12.97 -27.81 22.61
N ALA A 505 13.16 -27.52 23.89
CA ALA A 505 13.73 -26.23 24.30
C ALA A 505 15.26 -26.17 24.41
N PHE A 506 15.95 -27.30 24.65
CA PHE A 506 17.37 -27.24 25.06
C PHE A 506 18.37 -27.71 24.00
N LEU A 507 17.98 -28.59 23.06
CA LEU A 507 18.91 -29.18 22.08
C LEU A 507 18.94 -28.49 20.72
N SER A 508 18.16 -27.43 20.49
CA SER A 508 18.13 -26.71 19.21
C SER A 508 19.13 -25.54 19.12
N GLY A 509 19.85 -25.21 20.20
CA GLY A 509 20.73 -24.04 20.28
C GLY A 509 22.24 -24.31 20.26
N PHE A 510 22.69 -25.53 20.55
CA PHE A 510 24.11 -25.88 20.59
C PHE A 510 24.36 -27.05 19.64
N GLY A 511 24.62 -26.72 18.37
CA GLY A 511 25.26 -27.67 17.47
C GLY A 511 26.63 -28.01 18.04
N SER A 512 26.79 -29.25 18.49
CA SER A 512 28.09 -29.83 18.80
C SER A 512 28.97 -29.74 17.56
N GLY A 513 30.04 -28.94 17.63
CA GLY A 513 31.09 -28.96 16.62
C GLY A 513 31.70 -30.36 16.50
N ARG A 514 31.79 -30.83 15.26
CA ARG A 514 32.93 -31.61 14.78
C ARG A 514 33.62 -30.78 13.71
#